data_AF-A0A2H0ATJ7-F1
#
_entry.id   AF-A0A2H0ATJ7-F1
#
_cell.length_a   1.000
_cell.length_b   1.000
_cell.length_c   1.000
_cell.angle_alpha   90.00
_cell.angle_beta   90.00
_cell.angle_gamma   90.00
#
_symmetry.space_group_name_H-M   'P 1'
#
loop_
_entity.id
_entity.type
_entity.pdbx_description
1 polymer ?
#
loop_
_entity_poly.entity_id
_entity_poly.type
_entity_poly.pdbx_seq_one_letter_code
_entity_poly.pdbx_strand_id
1 'polypeptide(L)'
;MKKTIVISVLGALLVIGGVFGAIQHTNAKNIKQELQQIQASYTELSYKYEQLHSKYDYLGQQGDYLSQQYKDLEHQYVALEYQYQVMSKRGAEEEDVIADLQWQIAYWKDAYKTKPGPGWTLREFRSEEELVLWLSQDDTDSNRYIPNQFDCEDFARMLQSYAYNDGYVMSVTLVAGDNEYHLMNSCLIGNKFYYIDPQTDRFWFWGYFD
;
A
#
# COMPACT_ATOMS: atom_id res chain seq x y z
N MET A 1 -33.46 119.54 -20.53
CA MET A 1 -33.36 118.24 -21.25
C MET A 1 -32.10 117.44 -20.98
N LYS A 2 -30.87 118.01 -20.96
CA LYS A 2 -29.63 117.21 -20.78
C LYS A 2 -29.51 116.45 -19.43
N LYS A 3 -29.95 117.01 -18.30
CA LYS A 3 -29.84 116.35 -16.98
C LYS A 3 -30.73 115.11 -16.83
N THR A 4 -31.94 115.12 -17.40
CA THR A 4 -32.91 114.02 -17.29
C THR A 4 -32.44 112.77 -18.04
N ILE A 5 -31.81 112.94 -19.21
CA ILE A 5 -31.25 111.85 -20.02
C ILE A 5 -30.05 111.20 -19.31
N VAL A 6 -29.19 112.00 -18.66
CA VAL A 6 -28.04 111.47 -17.90
C VAL A 6 -28.49 110.64 -16.69
N ILE A 7 -29.54 111.08 -15.98
CA ILE A 7 -30.11 110.35 -14.83
C ILE A 7 -30.78 109.04 -15.28
N SER A 8 -31.48 109.03 -16.43
CA SER A 8 -32.12 107.80 -16.93
C SER A 8 -31.09 106.77 -17.43
N VAL A 9 -29.99 107.22 -18.05
CA VAL A 9 -28.90 106.33 -18.51
C VAL A 9 -28.11 105.76 -17.33
N LEU A 10 -27.83 106.56 -16.30
CA LEU A 10 -27.20 106.09 -15.06
C LEU A 10 -28.09 105.09 -14.30
N GLY A 11 -29.39 105.34 -14.24
CA GLY A 11 -30.36 104.41 -13.67
C GLY A 11 -30.41 103.08 -14.42
N ALA A 12 -30.41 103.11 -15.75
CA ALA A 12 -30.40 101.90 -16.58
C ALA A 12 -29.12 101.07 -16.40
N LEU A 13 -27.95 101.72 -16.34
CA LEU A 13 -26.66 101.05 -16.11
C LEU A 13 -26.57 100.40 -14.72
N LEU A 14 -27.12 101.03 -13.69
CA LEU A 14 -27.20 100.46 -12.34
C LEU A 14 -28.11 99.22 -12.29
N VAL A 15 -29.25 99.25 -12.99
CA VAL A 15 -30.15 98.09 -13.07
C VAL A 15 -29.48 96.93 -13.81
N ILE A 16 -28.82 97.20 -14.95
CA ILE A 16 -28.08 96.18 -15.71
C ILE A 16 -26.93 95.60 -14.87
N GLY A 17 -26.17 96.44 -14.16
CA GLY A 17 -25.10 96.01 -13.25
C GLY A 17 -25.61 95.16 -12.08
N GLY A 18 -26.76 95.53 -11.50
CA GLY A 18 -27.41 94.75 -10.45
C GLY A 18 -27.90 93.38 -10.93
N VAL A 19 -28.53 93.32 -12.11
CA VAL A 19 -28.97 92.06 -12.74
C VAL A 19 -27.77 91.16 -13.05
N PHE A 20 -26.70 91.71 -13.64
CA PHE A 20 -25.49 90.95 -13.95
C PHE A 20 -24.82 90.41 -12.68
N GLY A 21 -24.72 91.22 -11.61
CA GLY A 21 -24.19 90.78 -10.31
C GLY A 21 -25.02 89.66 -9.67
N ALA A 22 -26.34 89.73 -9.75
CA ALA A 22 -27.23 88.69 -9.24
C ALA A 22 -27.09 87.36 -10.00
N ILE A 23 -26.95 87.43 -11.33
CA ILE A 23 -26.69 86.25 -12.18
C ILE A 23 -25.34 85.61 -11.81
N GLN A 24 -24.27 86.42 -11.69
CA GLN A 24 -22.95 85.91 -11.30
C GLN A 24 -22.93 85.28 -9.90
N HIS A 25 -23.63 85.88 -8.94
CA HIS A 25 -23.77 85.31 -7.59
C HIS A 25 -24.49 83.96 -7.60
N THR A 26 -25.55 83.84 -8.39
CA THR A 26 -26.32 82.60 -8.54
C THR A 26 -25.46 81.50 -9.17
N ASN A 27 -24.74 81.82 -10.24
CA ASN A 27 -23.82 80.89 -10.90
C ASN A 27 -22.72 80.41 -9.94
N ALA A 28 -22.08 81.32 -9.20
CA ALA A 28 -21.05 80.95 -8.23
C ALA A 28 -21.57 80.05 -7.10
N LYS A 29 -22.81 80.27 -6.64
CA LYS A 29 -23.46 79.43 -5.64
C LYS A 29 -23.74 78.02 -6.18
N ASN A 30 -24.27 77.93 -7.40
CA ASN A 30 -24.55 76.65 -8.05
C ASN A 30 -23.26 75.84 -8.28
N ILE A 31 -22.20 76.47 -8.80
CA ILE A 31 -20.88 75.84 -8.99
C ILE A 31 -20.34 75.33 -7.66
N LYS A 32 -20.45 76.11 -6.57
CA LYS A 32 -20.00 75.66 -5.24
C LYS A 32 -20.78 74.45 -4.75
N GLN A 33 -22.09 74.37 -5.00
CA GLN A 33 -22.91 73.23 -4.65
C GLN A 33 -22.53 71.98 -5.46
N GLU A 34 -22.34 72.12 -6.77
CA GLU A 34 -21.89 71.03 -7.64
C GLU A 34 -20.52 70.50 -7.20
N LEU A 35 -19.58 71.39 -6.85
CA LEU A 35 -18.26 71.01 -6.37
C LEU A 35 -18.34 70.24 -5.05
N GLN A 36 -19.22 70.64 -4.13
CA GLN A 36 -19.48 69.92 -2.89
C GLN A 36 -20.09 68.54 -3.14
N GLN A 37 -21.03 68.42 -4.09
CA GLN A 37 -21.63 67.14 -4.47
C GLN A 37 -20.58 66.20 -5.07
N ILE A 38 -19.75 66.69 -5.99
CA ILE A 38 -18.66 65.92 -6.58
C ILE A 38 -17.68 65.44 -5.50
N GLN A 39 -17.30 66.29 -4.56
CA GLN A 39 -16.43 65.92 -3.44
C GLN A 39 -17.04 64.80 -2.58
N ALA A 40 -18.34 64.88 -2.28
CA ALA A 40 -19.06 63.86 -1.52
C ALA A 40 -19.11 62.53 -2.29
N SER A 41 -19.47 62.56 -3.57
CA SER A 41 -19.47 61.37 -4.44
C SER A 41 -18.09 60.74 -4.59
N TYR A 42 -17.04 61.55 -4.71
CA TYR A 42 -15.66 61.06 -4.75
C TYR A 42 -15.28 60.34 -3.45
N THR A 43 -15.65 60.91 -2.31
CA THR A 43 -15.35 60.33 -0.99
C THR A 43 -16.09 59.01 -0.80
N GLU A 44 -17.37 58.94 -1.18
CA GLU A 44 -18.16 57.71 -1.14
C GLU A 44 -17.58 56.63 -2.07
N LEU A 45 -17.18 57.01 -3.28
CA LEU A 45 -16.57 56.08 -4.24
C LEU A 45 -15.23 55.54 -3.73
N SER A 46 -14.38 56.39 -3.13
CA SER A 46 -13.12 55.98 -2.52
C SER A 46 -13.35 54.95 -1.42
N TYR A 47 -14.34 55.18 -0.56
CA TYR A 47 -14.70 54.24 0.50
C TYR A 47 -15.19 52.89 -0.05
N LYS A 48 -16.05 52.91 -1.08
CA LYS A 48 -16.51 51.69 -1.76
C LYS A 48 -15.36 50.93 -2.42
N TYR A 49 -14.40 51.65 -3.00
CA TYR A 49 -13.20 51.05 -3.59
C TYR A 49 -12.35 50.33 -2.55
N GLU A 50 -12.07 50.96 -1.40
CA GLU A 50 -11.31 50.35 -0.31
C GLU A 50 -11.99 49.10 0.25
N GLN A 51 -13.32 49.15 0.43
CA GLN A 51 -14.08 47.97 0.84
C GLN A 51 -13.99 46.83 -0.18
N LEU A 52 -14.08 47.14 -1.47
CA LEU A 52 -13.97 46.14 -2.53
C LEU A 52 -12.55 45.53 -2.57
N HIS A 53 -11.52 46.36 -2.42
CA HIS A 53 -10.13 45.92 -2.37
C HIS A 53 -9.89 44.96 -1.19
N SER A 54 -10.38 45.30 0.01
CA SER A 54 -10.28 44.42 1.17
C SER A 54 -11.01 43.08 0.97
N LYS A 55 -12.18 43.08 0.33
CA LYS A 55 -12.89 41.83 -0.01
C LYS A 55 -12.12 40.99 -1.03
N TYR A 56 -11.47 41.64 -1.99
CA TYR A 56 -10.64 40.97 -2.99
C TYR A 56 -9.44 40.29 -2.33
N ASP A 57 -8.74 40.99 -1.44
CA ASP A 57 -7.59 40.44 -0.72
C ASP A 57 -8.00 39.25 0.16
N TYR A 58 -9.13 39.37 0.86
CA TYR A 58 -9.68 38.27 1.66
C TYR A 58 -10.01 37.04 0.80
N LEU A 59 -10.63 37.24 -0.37
CA LEU A 59 -10.91 36.14 -1.30
C LEU A 59 -9.62 35.49 -1.83
N GLY A 60 -8.56 36.28 -2.07
CA GLY A 60 -7.24 35.77 -2.41
C GLY A 60 -6.69 34.83 -1.33
N GLN A 61 -6.72 35.28 -0.07
CA GLN A 61 -6.26 34.46 1.06
C GLN A 61 -7.07 33.18 1.24
N GLN A 62 -8.39 33.23 1.03
CA GLN A 62 -9.25 32.03 1.06
C GLN A 62 -8.92 31.07 -0.10
N GLY A 63 -8.59 31.61 -1.28
CA GLY A 63 -8.14 30.82 -2.41
C GLY A 63 -6.83 30.08 -2.12
N ASP A 64 -5.85 30.77 -1.54
CA ASP A 64 -4.57 30.19 -1.16
C ASP A 64 -4.75 29.10 -0.09
N TYR A 65 -5.58 29.36 0.93
CA TYR A 65 -5.90 28.37 1.97
C TYR A 65 -6.54 27.12 1.38
N LEU A 66 -7.54 27.28 0.50
CA LEU A 66 -8.22 26.15 -0.14
C LEU A 66 -7.28 25.37 -1.05
N SER A 67 -6.37 26.06 -1.75
CA SER A 67 -5.33 25.42 -2.57
C SER A 67 -4.42 24.53 -1.73
N GLN A 68 -4.03 24.98 -0.54
CA GLN A 68 -3.21 24.18 0.37
C GLN A 68 -3.98 22.96 0.90
N GLN A 69 -5.24 23.14 1.32
CA GLN A 69 -6.09 22.03 1.76
C GLN A 69 -6.27 20.96 0.67
N TYR A 70 -6.40 21.38 -0.59
CA TYR A 70 -6.50 20.45 -1.72
C TYR A 70 -5.22 19.63 -1.89
N LYS A 71 -4.04 20.25 -1.81
CA LYS A 71 -2.75 19.54 -1.87
C LYS A 71 -2.59 18.54 -0.74
N ASP A 72 -2.94 18.94 0.48
CA ASP A 72 -2.86 18.06 1.65
C ASP A 72 -3.80 16.86 1.49
N LEU A 73 -5.00 17.07 0.94
CA LEU A 73 -5.95 16.00 0.64
C LEU A 73 -5.44 15.06 -0.47
N GLU A 74 -4.81 15.61 -1.51
CA GLU A 74 -4.17 14.82 -2.57
C GLU A 74 -3.07 13.91 -2.01
N HIS A 75 -2.23 14.43 -1.12
CA HIS A 75 -1.22 13.63 -0.42
C HIS A 75 -1.83 12.51 0.43
N GLN A 76 -2.92 12.79 1.15
CA GLN A 76 -3.63 11.78 1.95
C GLN A 76 -4.22 10.68 1.06
N TYR A 77 -4.79 11.04 -0.09
CA TYR A 77 -5.34 10.08 -1.04
C TYR A 77 -4.26 9.13 -1.57
N VAL A 78 -3.10 9.66 -1.99
CA VAL A 78 -1.97 8.84 -2.45
C VAL A 78 -1.47 7.90 -1.35
N ALA A 79 -1.38 8.37 -0.11
CA ALA A 79 -0.97 7.54 1.02
C ALA A 79 -1.98 6.40 1.30
N LEU A 80 -3.28 6.69 1.23
CA LEU A 80 -4.33 5.70 1.42
C LEU A 80 -4.32 4.65 0.31
N GLU A 81 -4.15 5.06 -0.94
CA GLU A 81 -4.03 4.17 -2.10
C GLU A 81 -2.85 3.20 -1.93
N TYR A 82 -1.69 3.70 -1.47
CA TYR A 82 -0.54 2.85 -1.19
C TYR A 82 -0.84 1.81 -0.09
N GLN A 83 -1.48 2.23 1.01
CA GLN A 83 -1.85 1.29 2.09
C GLN A 83 -2.82 0.22 1.60
N TYR A 84 -3.79 0.58 0.77
CA TYR A 84 -4.73 -0.39 0.19
C TYR A 84 -4.00 -1.44 -0.65
N GLN A 85 -3.05 -1.03 -1.49
CA GLN A 85 -2.25 -1.96 -2.30
C GLN A 85 -1.42 -2.91 -1.44
N VAL A 86 -0.80 -2.42 -0.36
CA VAL A 86 -0.04 -3.27 0.58
C VAL A 86 -0.95 -4.28 1.26
N MET A 87 -2.11 -3.86 1.77
CA MET A 87 -3.07 -4.79 2.40
C MET A 87 -3.60 -5.82 1.40
N SER A 88 -3.87 -5.42 0.16
CA SER A 88 -4.33 -6.32 -0.89
C SER A 88 -3.30 -7.41 -1.21
N LYS A 89 -2.02 -7.07 -1.33
CA LYS A 89 -0.95 -8.06 -1.52
C LYS A 89 -0.84 -9.03 -0.36
N ARG A 90 -0.87 -8.52 0.87
CA ARG A 90 -0.84 -9.35 2.07
C ARG A 90 -2.03 -10.31 2.12
N GLY A 91 -3.22 -9.85 1.76
CA GLY A 91 -4.41 -10.71 1.70
C GLY A 91 -4.25 -11.88 0.71
N ALA A 92 -3.64 -11.63 -0.45
CA ALA A 92 -3.35 -12.70 -1.41
C ALA A 92 -2.31 -13.70 -0.88
N GLU A 93 -1.25 -13.22 -0.23
CA GLU A 93 -0.25 -14.10 0.41
C GLU A 93 -0.87 -14.94 1.54
N GLU A 94 -1.76 -14.37 2.33
CA GLU A 94 -2.49 -15.09 3.39
C GLU A 94 -3.44 -16.15 2.80
N GLU A 95 -4.09 -15.86 1.66
CA GLU A 95 -4.96 -16.82 0.95
C GLU A 95 -4.17 -18.03 0.43
N ASP A 96 -2.98 -17.82 -0.12
CA ASP A 96 -2.07 -18.89 -0.57
C ASP A 96 -1.65 -19.79 0.61
N VAL A 97 -1.29 -19.20 1.76
CA VAL A 97 -0.94 -19.96 2.98
C VAL A 97 -2.13 -20.77 3.50
N ILE A 98 -3.34 -20.20 3.46
CA ILE A 98 -4.56 -20.91 3.86
C ILE A 98 -4.81 -22.10 2.93
N ALA A 99 -4.63 -21.93 1.62
CA ALA A 99 -4.79 -23.01 0.66
C ALA A 99 -3.82 -24.17 0.93
N ASP A 100 -2.55 -23.85 1.21
CA ASP A 100 -1.54 -24.85 1.58
C ASP A 100 -1.91 -25.59 2.87
N LEU A 101 -2.29 -24.87 3.93
CA LEU A 101 -2.73 -25.48 5.18
C LEU A 101 -3.97 -26.36 5.01
N GLN A 102 -4.93 -25.93 4.19
CA GLN A 102 -6.12 -26.74 3.87
C GLN A 102 -5.74 -28.04 3.16
N TRP A 103 -4.79 -27.97 2.21
CA TRP A 103 -4.24 -29.15 1.55
C TRP A 103 -3.57 -30.09 2.56
N GLN A 104 -2.72 -29.58 3.43
CA GLN A 104 -2.06 -30.37 4.48
C GLN A 104 -3.07 -31.03 5.43
N ILE A 105 -4.10 -30.31 5.87
CA ILE A 105 -5.16 -30.86 6.72
C ILE A 105 -5.89 -32.00 6.00
N ALA A 106 -6.23 -31.82 4.73
CA ALA A 106 -6.89 -32.86 3.93
C ALA A 106 -6.01 -34.11 3.81
N TYR A 107 -4.73 -33.92 3.51
CA TYR A 107 -3.73 -34.98 3.46
C TYR A 107 -3.65 -35.75 4.78
N TRP A 108 -3.45 -35.05 5.90
CA TRP A 108 -3.32 -35.70 7.21
C TRP A 108 -4.60 -36.40 7.64
N LYS A 109 -5.77 -35.82 7.33
CA LYS A 109 -7.06 -36.43 7.64
C LYS A 109 -7.30 -37.74 6.90
N ASP A 110 -6.78 -37.87 5.68
CA ASP A 110 -6.78 -39.14 4.95
C ASP A 110 -5.76 -40.11 5.55
N ALA A 111 -4.53 -39.64 5.76
CA ALA A 111 -3.46 -40.40 6.39
C ALA A 111 -3.89 -41.02 7.73
N TYR A 112 -4.58 -40.28 8.61
CA TYR A 112 -5.09 -40.80 9.89
C TYR A 112 -6.09 -41.96 9.75
N LYS A 113 -6.74 -42.11 8.58
CA LYS A 113 -7.72 -43.18 8.32
C LYS A 113 -7.08 -44.40 7.66
N THR A 114 -6.03 -44.20 6.88
CA THR A 114 -5.45 -45.22 6.01
C THR A 114 -4.10 -45.74 6.51
N LYS A 115 -3.42 -44.97 7.37
CA LYS A 115 -2.07 -45.26 7.86
C LYS A 115 -2.08 -45.79 9.31
N PRO A 116 -1.04 -46.55 9.72
CA PRO A 116 -0.91 -47.08 11.07
C PRO A 116 -0.94 -45.97 12.12
N GLY A 117 -2.06 -45.87 12.85
CA GLY A 117 -2.24 -44.93 13.97
C GLY A 117 -1.55 -45.39 15.27
N PRO A 118 -1.69 -44.63 16.37
CA PRO A 118 -1.14 -45.01 17.67
C PRO A 118 -1.77 -46.33 18.13
N GLY A 119 -0.98 -47.41 18.08
CA GLY A 119 -1.43 -48.80 18.31
C GLY A 119 -0.84 -49.81 17.32
N TRP A 120 -0.27 -49.34 16.21
CA TRP A 120 0.56 -50.16 15.34
C TRP A 120 2.01 -50.14 15.87
N THR A 121 2.55 -51.32 16.16
CA THR A 121 3.96 -51.44 16.55
C THR A 121 4.81 -51.26 15.31
N LEU A 122 5.52 -50.13 15.20
CA LEU A 122 6.57 -49.96 14.20
C LEU A 122 7.53 -51.15 14.30
N ARG A 123 7.94 -51.68 13.16
CA ARG A 123 8.84 -52.84 13.11
C ARG A 123 10.00 -52.62 12.15
N GLU A 124 11.03 -53.42 12.33
CA GLU A 124 12.11 -53.55 11.36
C GLU A 124 11.66 -54.31 10.10
N PHE A 125 12.44 -54.15 9.04
CA PHE A 125 12.39 -55.05 7.89
C PHE A 125 12.89 -56.43 8.32
N ARG A 126 12.22 -57.48 7.86
CA ARG A 126 12.49 -58.89 8.20
C ARG A 126 13.65 -59.45 7.40
N SER A 127 13.90 -58.92 6.22
CA SER A 127 14.99 -59.35 5.33
C SER A 127 15.36 -58.25 4.33
N GLU A 128 16.51 -58.42 3.66
CA GLU A 128 16.95 -57.54 2.58
C GLU A 128 15.95 -57.57 1.40
N GLU A 129 15.34 -58.73 1.13
CA GLU A 129 14.33 -58.86 0.08
C GLU A 129 13.05 -58.06 0.39
N GLU A 130 12.65 -57.97 1.66
CA GLU A 130 11.52 -57.12 2.06
C GLU A 130 11.85 -55.64 1.86
N LEU A 131 13.08 -55.23 2.20
CA LEU A 131 13.55 -53.86 1.97
C LEU A 131 13.60 -53.53 0.47
N VAL A 132 14.15 -54.42 -0.36
CA VAL A 132 14.19 -54.26 -1.82
C VAL A 132 12.79 -54.14 -2.41
N LEU A 133 11.88 -55.03 -1.99
CA LEU A 133 10.50 -55.00 -2.48
C LEU A 133 9.80 -53.70 -2.08
N TRP A 134 10.02 -53.24 -0.85
CA TRP A 134 9.44 -51.99 -0.37
C TRP A 134 9.98 -50.76 -1.11
N LEU A 135 11.31 -50.65 -1.26
CA LEU A 135 11.93 -49.57 -2.04
C LEU A 135 11.44 -49.57 -3.50
N SER A 136 11.24 -50.74 -4.11
CA SER A 136 10.71 -50.82 -5.48
C SER A 136 9.27 -50.31 -5.67
N GLN A 137 8.54 -50.09 -4.58
CA GLN A 137 7.17 -49.55 -4.58
C GLN A 137 7.12 -48.08 -4.17
N ASP A 138 8.18 -47.59 -3.54
CA ASP A 138 8.38 -46.20 -3.23
C ASP A 138 8.70 -45.41 -4.51
N ASP A 139 8.34 -44.13 -4.54
CA ASP A 139 8.59 -43.19 -5.62
C ASP A 139 9.47 -42.00 -5.20
N THR A 140 10.11 -42.08 -4.03
CA THR A 140 10.99 -41.01 -3.53
C THR A 140 12.11 -40.71 -4.53
N ASP A 141 12.73 -41.74 -5.11
CA ASP A 141 13.82 -41.64 -6.11
C ASP A 141 13.39 -41.00 -7.44
N SER A 142 12.08 -40.96 -7.71
CA SER A 142 11.50 -40.41 -8.93
C SER A 142 11.39 -38.88 -8.90
N ASN A 143 11.61 -38.27 -7.73
CA ASN A 143 11.64 -36.81 -7.58
C ASN A 143 12.92 -36.22 -8.18
N ARG A 144 12.82 -35.02 -8.74
CA ARG A 144 13.97 -34.31 -9.30
C ARG A 144 14.74 -33.61 -8.20
N TYR A 145 16.06 -33.83 -8.14
CA TYR A 145 16.95 -33.02 -7.31
C TYR A 145 17.00 -31.57 -7.80
N ILE A 146 16.74 -30.62 -6.90
CA ILE A 146 16.80 -29.18 -7.14
C ILE A 146 17.69 -28.55 -6.07
N PRO A 147 18.88 -28.04 -6.42
CA PRO A 147 19.80 -27.46 -5.45
C PRO A 147 19.13 -26.38 -4.57
N ASN A 148 19.24 -26.51 -3.25
CA ASN A 148 18.67 -25.62 -2.22
C ASN A 148 17.13 -25.49 -2.23
N GLN A 149 16.40 -26.40 -2.87
CA GLN A 149 14.93 -26.41 -2.85
C GLN A 149 14.34 -27.80 -2.61
N PHE A 150 14.97 -28.82 -3.19
CA PHE A 150 14.62 -30.22 -3.01
C PHE A 150 15.91 -31.03 -3.10
N ASP A 151 16.60 -31.12 -1.97
CA ASP A 151 17.92 -31.73 -1.88
C ASP A 151 17.94 -32.95 -0.95
N CYS A 152 19.13 -33.43 -0.60
CA CYS A 152 19.29 -34.68 0.14
C CYS A 152 18.51 -34.72 1.46
N GLU A 153 18.24 -33.57 2.11
CA GLU A 153 17.45 -33.56 3.33
C GLU A 153 15.96 -33.84 3.08
N ASP A 154 15.43 -33.35 1.96
CA ASP A 154 14.03 -33.56 1.55
C ASP A 154 13.79 -35.01 1.14
N PHE A 155 14.69 -35.57 0.31
CA PHE A 155 14.64 -36.99 -0.06
C PHE A 155 14.69 -37.88 1.18
N ALA A 156 15.61 -37.63 2.12
CA ALA A 156 15.76 -38.46 3.31
C ALA A 156 14.54 -38.41 4.24
N ARG A 157 13.94 -37.22 4.40
CA ARG A 157 12.70 -37.05 5.18
C ARG A 157 11.50 -37.68 4.50
N MET A 158 11.42 -37.59 3.17
CA MET A 158 10.36 -38.22 2.38
C MET A 158 10.38 -39.73 2.53
N LEU A 159 11.53 -40.37 2.29
CA LEU A 159 11.69 -41.82 2.43
C LEU A 159 11.38 -42.28 3.87
N GLN A 160 11.87 -41.55 4.88
CA GLN A 160 11.54 -41.86 6.28
C GLN A 160 10.04 -41.76 6.56
N SER A 161 9.37 -40.73 6.03
CA SER A 161 7.93 -40.54 6.22
C SER A 161 7.16 -41.71 5.61
N TYR A 162 7.55 -42.15 4.42
CA TYR A 162 6.90 -43.29 3.77
C TYR A 162 7.15 -44.60 4.50
N ALA A 163 8.38 -44.85 4.95
CA ALA A 163 8.69 -46.01 5.78
C ALA A 163 7.81 -46.04 7.04
N TYR A 164 7.70 -44.90 7.73
CA TYR A 164 6.82 -44.75 8.89
C TYR A 164 5.35 -45.02 8.54
N ASN A 165 4.88 -44.48 7.40
CA ASN A 165 3.52 -44.67 6.91
C ASN A 165 3.22 -46.14 6.58
N ASP A 166 4.22 -46.93 6.22
CA ASP A 166 4.07 -48.35 5.93
C ASP A 166 4.39 -49.25 7.14
N GLY A 167 4.64 -48.63 8.31
CA GLY A 167 4.86 -49.33 9.58
C GLY A 167 6.30 -49.78 9.82
N TYR A 168 7.26 -49.24 9.08
CA TYR A 168 8.68 -49.55 9.22
C TYR A 168 9.42 -48.51 10.06
N VAL A 169 10.38 -49.00 10.86
CA VAL A 169 11.37 -48.16 11.53
C VAL A 169 12.46 -47.81 10.54
N MET A 170 12.59 -46.52 10.24
CA MET A 170 13.67 -45.96 9.44
C MET A 170 14.14 -44.64 10.05
N SER A 171 15.45 -44.43 10.10
CA SER A 171 16.05 -43.21 10.64
C SER A 171 16.69 -42.40 9.52
N VAL A 172 16.68 -41.07 9.66
CA VAL A 172 17.53 -40.18 8.86
C VAL A 172 18.90 -40.10 9.52
N THR A 173 19.95 -40.29 8.73
CA THR A 173 21.33 -40.31 9.20
C THR A 173 22.20 -39.40 8.34
N LEU A 174 23.01 -38.56 8.99
CA LEU A 174 24.03 -37.76 8.33
C LEU A 174 25.27 -38.62 8.09
N VAL A 175 25.64 -38.83 6.84
CA VAL A 175 26.84 -39.59 6.45
C VAL A 175 27.88 -38.60 5.92
N ALA A 176 29.09 -38.64 6.49
CA ALA A 176 30.21 -37.85 6.00
C ALA A 176 30.93 -38.61 4.87
N GLY A 177 30.99 -38.01 3.69
CA GLY A 177 31.84 -38.47 2.58
C GLY A 177 33.18 -37.74 2.55
N ASP A 178 34.00 -38.05 1.55
CA ASP A 178 35.37 -37.52 1.43
C ASP A 178 35.44 -35.99 1.32
N ASN A 179 34.40 -35.31 0.84
CA ASN A 179 34.34 -33.85 0.72
C ASN A 179 32.96 -33.20 0.99
N GLU A 180 31.91 -33.99 1.27
CA GLU A 180 30.54 -33.48 1.45
C GLU A 180 29.77 -34.31 2.50
N TYR A 181 28.78 -33.68 3.14
CA TYR A 181 27.81 -34.36 3.98
C TYR A 181 26.60 -34.74 3.13
N HIS A 182 26.11 -35.97 3.32
CA HIS A 182 24.93 -36.46 2.63
C HIS A 182 23.93 -37.00 3.65
N LEU A 183 22.68 -36.52 3.58
CA LEU A 183 21.58 -37.04 4.39
C LEU A 183 21.03 -38.29 3.70
N MET A 184 21.06 -39.38 4.45
CA MET A 184 20.67 -40.72 4.01
C MET A 184 19.63 -41.28 4.96
N ASN A 185 19.09 -42.45 4.62
CA ASN A 185 18.27 -43.23 5.54
C ASN A 185 19.05 -44.44 6.06
N SER A 186 18.60 -44.96 7.19
CA SER A 186 19.13 -46.20 7.76
C SER A 186 18.06 -47.04 8.42
N CYS A 187 18.22 -48.35 8.34
CA CYS A 187 17.36 -49.32 9.00
C CYS A 187 18.15 -50.49 9.59
N LEU A 188 17.51 -51.19 10.51
CA LEU A 188 17.99 -52.47 11.05
C LEU A 188 17.23 -53.60 10.38
N ILE A 189 17.97 -54.68 10.08
CA ILE A 189 17.43 -55.98 9.67
C ILE A 189 18.09 -57.02 10.57
N GLY A 190 17.43 -57.40 11.65
CA GLY A 190 18.04 -58.22 12.69
C GLY A 190 19.18 -57.46 13.39
N ASN A 191 20.41 -57.98 13.33
CA ASN A 191 21.58 -57.29 13.91
C ASN A 191 22.39 -56.50 12.89
N LYS A 192 21.91 -56.35 11.65
CA LYS A 192 22.63 -55.67 10.57
C LYS A 192 22.09 -54.25 10.38
N PHE A 193 23.00 -53.29 10.24
CA PHE A 193 22.70 -51.91 9.96
C PHE A 193 23.00 -51.58 8.50
N TYR A 194 22.04 -50.94 7.83
CA TYR A 194 22.15 -50.54 6.43
C TYR A 194 21.99 -49.04 6.27
N TYR A 195 22.72 -48.48 5.30
CA TYR A 195 22.41 -47.17 4.74
C TYR A 195 21.60 -47.33 3.47
N ILE A 196 20.74 -46.36 3.20
CA ILE A 196 19.89 -46.27 2.01
C ILE A 196 20.03 -44.86 1.47
N ASP A 197 20.40 -44.74 0.20
CA ASP A 197 20.41 -43.50 -0.56
C ASP A 197 18.99 -43.24 -1.09
N PRO A 198 18.25 -42.26 -0.52
CA PRO A 198 16.87 -42.00 -0.90
C PRO A 198 16.72 -41.39 -2.30
N GLN A 199 17.81 -40.97 -2.94
CA GLN A 199 17.78 -40.44 -4.31
C GLN A 199 17.92 -41.54 -5.36
N THR A 200 18.35 -42.75 -4.97
CA THR A 200 18.70 -43.82 -5.92
C THR A 200 18.22 -45.21 -5.52
N ASP A 201 17.57 -45.36 -4.37
CA ASP A 201 17.19 -46.62 -3.71
C ASP A 201 18.34 -47.61 -3.47
N ARG A 202 19.58 -47.15 -3.63
CA ARG A 202 20.75 -47.98 -3.35
C ARG A 202 20.90 -48.10 -1.86
N PHE A 203 21.01 -49.33 -1.37
CA PHE A 203 21.33 -49.59 0.02
C PHE A 203 22.58 -50.47 0.13
N TRP A 204 23.30 -50.31 1.23
CA TRP A 204 24.48 -51.11 1.52
C TRP A 204 24.60 -51.41 3.00
N PHE A 205 25.12 -52.60 3.26
CA PHE A 205 25.48 -53.03 4.60
C PHE A 205 26.64 -52.19 5.12
N TRP A 206 26.46 -51.61 6.30
CA TRP A 206 27.51 -50.83 6.96
C TRP A 206 28.22 -51.66 8.04
N GLY A 207 27.46 -52.37 8.87
CA GLY A 207 28.01 -53.07 10.01
C GLY A 207 26.96 -53.78 10.85
N TYR A 208 27.42 -54.48 11.86
CA TYR A 208 26.56 -55.11 12.86
C TYR A 208 26.28 -54.14 14.01
N PHE A 209 25.14 -54.32 14.66
CA PHE A 209 24.76 -53.65 15.90
C PHE A 209 25.08 -54.61 17.05
N ASP A 210 26.34 -54.66 17.48
CA ASP A 210 26.88 -55.52 18.53
C ASP A 210 27.56 -54.75 19.68
#